data_AF-A0A975C236-F1
#
_entry.id   AF-A0A975C236-F1
#
_cell.length_a   1.000
_cell.length_b   1.000
_cell.length_c   1.000
_cell.angle_alpha   90.00
_cell.angle_beta   90.00
_cell.angle_gamma   90.00
#
_symmetry.space_group_name_H-M   'P 1'
#
loop_
_entity.id
_entity.type
_entity.pdbx_description
1 polymer ?
#
loop_
_entity_poly.entity_id
_entity_poly.type
_entity_poly.pdbx_seq_one_letter_code
_entity_poly.pdbx_strand_id
1 'polypeptide(L)'
;MKRILAVVLAVAGVPLQAAAADPTVTPISAVQGRPLAEVLTRLGATRDPAPAVTLQTAEGRMDLYPVEELMPPTPEQHSCGVRLTSPDASWAIAAAYAMVRNGEVIGWINPPRIHDRVRGPGEDRSAYIRATIVEGHDPVLSVTPGRLPLSDADGFLRRRPDMIVPADAVLTHACQPLPPLPPLPTINRGRRRPASFDRAGLIQGLFLLPFAWQLPALNAERREALVAGPALYGRMQLGQVLPGGGQGFARANRGVRRYADAVDPGYEVLAINLGDEPSNNLSRQNRAALIGVRDGRVVWLADGKAAAGLRLVSALCINAERRSVAYRSGCTDFGFYSP
;
A
#
# COMPACT_ATOMS: atom_id res chain seq x y z
N MET A 1 -74.39 22.88 -6.96
CA MET A 1 -73.59 21.84 -7.64
C MET A 1 -72.21 22.41 -7.96
N LYS A 2 -71.18 22.03 -7.20
CA LYS A 2 -69.79 22.49 -7.37
C LYS A 2 -69.05 21.50 -8.29
N ARG A 3 -68.47 21.98 -9.40
CA ARG A 3 -67.49 21.23 -10.20
C ARG A 3 -66.09 21.66 -9.76
N ILE A 4 -65.32 20.74 -9.19
CA ILE A 4 -63.91 20.92 -8.87
C ILE A 4 -63.13 20.37 -10.06
N LEU A 5 -62.35 21.23 -10.71
CA LEU A 5 -61.42 20.89 -11.77
C LEU A 5 -60.10 20.47 -11.11
N ALA A 6 -59.72 19.20 -11.21
CA ALA A 6 -58.42 18.72 -10.76
C ALA A 6 -57.40 18.92 -11.88
N VAL A 7 -56.41 19.79 -11.64
CA VAL A 7 -55.23 19.95 -12.49
C VAL A 7 -54.22 18.87 -12.09
N VAL A 8 -53.96 17.92 -12.97
CA VAL A 8 -52.88 16.94 -12.83
C VAL A 8 -51.61 17.57 -13.41
N LEU A 9 -50.69 18.01 -12.55
CA LEU A 9 -49.33 18.34 -12.95
C LEU A 9 -48.59 17.03 -13.25
N ALA A 10 -48.40 16.72 -14.53
CA ALA A 10 -47.46 15.70 -14.95
C ALA A 10 -46.03 16.28 -14.83
N VAL A 11 -45.33 15.93 -13.75
CA VAL A 11 -43.89 16.17 -13.65
C VAL A 11 -43.21 15.15 -14.55
N ALA A 12 -42.80 15.58 -15.73
CA ALA A 12 -41.90 14.83 -16.59
C ALA A 12 -40.56 14.64 -15.87
N GLY A 13 -40.31 13.44 -15.39
CA GLY A 13 -39.00 13.04 -14.86
C GLY A 13 -37.99 13.00 -15.98
N VAL A 14 -37.13 14.03 -16.07
CA VAL A 14 -35.88 13.93 -16.83
C VAL A 14 -34.98 12.98 -16.04
N PRO A 15 -34.55 11.84 -16.60
CA PRO A 15 -33.51 11.06 -15.96
C PRO A 15 -32.23 11.89 -16.00
N LEU A 16 -31.79 12.41 -14.86
CA LEU A 16 -30.41 12.86 -14.67
C LEU A 16 -29.52 11.62 -14.81
N GLN A 17 -29.14 11.29 -16.03
CA GLN A 17 -27.91 10.54 -16.27
C GLN A 17 -26.78 11.45 -15.80
N ALA A 18 -26.25 11.17 -14.60
CA ALA A 18 -25.01 11.77 -14.15
C ALA A 18 -23.94 11.44 -15.20
N ALA A 19 -23.57 12.43 -16.01
CA ALA A 19 -22.51 12.28 -16.99
C ALA A 19 -21.23 11.92 -16.21
N ALA A 20 -20.63 10.78 -16.53
CA ALA A 20 -19.28 10.49 -16.07
C ALA A 20 -18.39 11.63 -16.56
N ALA A 21 -17.59 12.21 -15.66
CA ALA A 21 -16.59 13.18 -16.08
C ALA A 21 -15.65 12.51 -17.07
N ASP A 22 -15.36 13.16 -18.20
CA ASP A 22 -14.43 12.65 -19.19
C ASP A 22 -13.09 12.34 -18.51
N PRO A 23 -12.45 11.20 -18.84
CA PRO A 23 -11.18 10.83 -18.23
C PRO A 23 -10.12 11.87 -18.57
N THR A 24 -9.39 12.34 -17.56
CA THR A 24 -8.23 13.20 -17.78
C THR A 24 -7.06 12.34 -18.24
N VAL A 25 -6.48 12.69 -19.39
CA VAL A 25 -5.40 11.93 -20.03
C VAL A 25 -4.16 12.81 -20.13
N THR A 26 -3.07 12.40 -19.48
CA THR A 26 -1.81 13.15 -19.40
C THR A 26 -0.64 12.30 -19.91
N PRO A 27 -0.01 12.64 -21.04
CA PRO A 27 1.21 11.97 -21.49
C PRO A 27 2.33 12.11 -20.46
N ILE A 28 3.06 11.02 -20.18
CA ILE A 28 4.21 11.05 -19.25
C ILE A 28 5.30 12.00 -19.75
N SER A 29 5.57 12.02 -21.05
CA SER A 29 6.47 12.98 -21.70
C SER A 29 6.12 14.44 -21.42
N ALA A 30 4.86 14.75 -21.08
CA ALA A 30 4.44 16.12 -20.78
C ALA A 30 4.73 16.55 -19.33
N VAL A 31 5.00 15.61 -18.42
CA VAL A 31 5.25 15.84 -16.99
C VAL A 31 6.65 15.42 -16.54
N GLN A 32 7.32 14.54 -17.30
CA GLN A 32 8.71 14.17 -17.02
C GLN A 32 9.67 15.33 -17.33
N GLY A 33 10.68 15.49 -16.48
CA GLY A 33 11.63 16.60 -16.51
C GLY A 33 11.07 17.92 -16.00
N ARG A 34 9.87 17.93 -15.41
CA ARG A 34 9.24 19.13 -14.85
C ARG A 34 9.41 19.20 -13.33
N PRO A 35 9.44 20.41 -12.74
CA PRO A 35 9.35 20.57 -11.29
C PRO A 35 8.07 19.91 -10.75
N LEU A 36 8.15 19.26 -9.60
CA LEU A 36 7.02 18.57 -8.97
C LEU A 36 5.82 19.50 -8.79
N ALA A 37 6.04 20.77 -8.38
CA ALA A 37 4.97 21.76 -8.22
C ALA A 37 4.18 22.03 -9.52
N GLU A 38 4.87 22.04 -10.68
CA GLU A 38 4.22 22.18 -11.98
C GLU A 38 3.39 20.93 -12.31
N VAL A 39 3.95 19.75 -12.04
CA VAL A 39 3.26 18.47 -12.24
C VAL A 39 2.02 18.35 -11.37
N LEU A 40 2.09 18.74 -10.09
CA LEU A 40 0.94 18.77 -9.18
C LEU A 40 -0.17 19.67 -9.69
N THR A 41 0.18 20.89 -10.12
CA THR A 41 -0.76 21.84 -10.70
C THR A 41 -1.42 21.26 -11.95
N ARG A 42 -0.62 20.65 -12.83
CA ARG A 42 -1.10 20.07 -14.09
C ARG A 42 -2.01 18.87 -13.90
N LEU A 43 -1.71 18.03 -12.91
CA LEU A 43 -2.52 16.85 -12.57
C LEU A 43 -3.73 17.20 -11.69
N GLY A 44 -3.80 18.44 -11.18
CA GLY A 44 -4.92 18.93 -10.37
C GLY A 44 -4.86 18.47 -8.92
N ALA A 45 -3.68 18.14 -8.40
CA ALA A 45 -3.50 17.86 -6.98
C ALA A 45 -3.89 19.10 -6.14
N THR A 46 -4.74 18.89 -5.13
CA THR A 46 -5.22 19.99 -4.26
C THR A 46 -4.49 20.04 -2.92
N ARG A 47 -3.49 19.18 -2.72
CA ARG A 47 -2.69 19.09 -1.49
C ARG A 47 -1.22 18.91 -1.85
N ASP A 48 -0.35 19.33 -0.95
CA ASP A 48 1.08 19.02 -1.04
C ASP A 48 1.27 17.56 -0.62
N PRO A 49 1.66 16.66 -1.54
CA PRO A 49 1.81 15.26 -1.20
C PRO A 49 3.08 15.04 -0.37
N ALA A 50 3.03 14.11 0.57
CA ALA A 50 4.23 13.60 1.21
C ALA A 50 4.85 12.48 0.34
N PRO A 51 6.18 12.40 0.26
CA PRO A 51 6.83 11.26 -0.37
C PRO A 51 6.55 9.99 0.45
N ALA A 52 6.21 8.90 -0.24
CA ALA A 52 5.94 7.62 0.38
C ALA A 52 7.22 6.83 0.65
N VAL A 53 8.24 7.04 -0.20
CA VAL A 53 9.62 6.61 0.05
C VAL A 53 10.56 7.78 -0.20
N THR A 54 11.55 7.95 0.66
CA THR A 54 12.57 8.99 0.55
C THR A 54 13.92 8.31 0.71
N LEU A 55 14.83 8.42 -0.25
CA LEU A 55 16.12 7.75 -0.22
C LEU A 55 17.29 8.68 -0.58
N GLN A 56 18.42 8.45 0.07
CA GLN A 56 19.69 9.08 -0.26
C GLN A 56 20.39 8.27 -1.35
N THR A 57 20.66 8.91 -2.49
CA THR A 57 21.40 8.33 -3.62
C THR A 57 22.76 9.02 -3.78
N ALA A 58 23.60 8.49 -4.68
CA ALA A 58 24.85 9.13 -5.06
C ALA A 58 24.65 10.51 -5.72
N GLU A 59 23.51 10.70 -6.40
CA GLU A 59 23.15 11.94 -7.11
C GLU A 59 22.31 12.91 -6.26
N GLY A 60 22.11 12.58 -4.98
CA GLY A 60 21.31 13.37 -4.05
C GLY A 60 20.06 12.65 -3.55
N ARG A 61 19.11 13.42 -3.02
CA ARG A 61 17.84 12.89 -2.48
C ARG A 61 16.91 12.52 -3.63
N MET A 62 16.34 11.32 -3.54
CA MET A 62 15.28 10.85 -4.44
C MET A 62 14.05 10.46 -3.63
N ASP A 63 12.90 10.93 -4.08
CA ASP A 63 11.60 10.74 -3.44
C ASP A 63 10.68 9.98 -4.40
N LEU A 64 9.90 9.05 -3.86
CA LEU A 64 8.87 8.31 -4.58
C LEU A 64 7.49 8.75 -4.10
N TYR A 65 6.71 9.30 -5.01
CA TYR A 65 5.35 9.75 -4.75
C TYR A 65 4.36 8.77 -5.37
N PRO A 66 3.43 8.17 -4.60
CA PRO A 66 2.36 7.36 -5.17
C PRO A 66 1.53 8.24 -6.09
N VAL A 67 1.22 7.77 -7.30
CA VAL A 67 0.56 8.61 -8.29
C VAL A 67 -0.83 9.05 -7.83
N GLU A 68 -1.51 8.24 -7.01
CA GLU A 68 -2.81 8.61 -6.42
C GLU A 68 -2.72 9.85 -5.53
N GLU A 69 -1.58 10.12 -4.91
CA GLU A 69 -1.36 11.33 -4.09
C GLU A 69 -1.14 12.59 -4.96
N LEU A 70 -0.78 12.39 -6.24
CA LEU A 70 -0.58 13.46 -7.24
C LEU A 70 -1.87 13.82 -7.99
N MET A 71 -2.97 13.09 -7.73
CA MET A 71 -4.26 13.30 -8.38
C MET A 71 -5.16 14.21 -7.55
N PRO A 72 -6.24 14.77 -8.16
CA PRO A 72 -7.29 15.42 -7.40
C PRO A 72 -7.95 14.43 -6.41
N PRO A 73 -8.48 14.92 -5.28
CA PRO A 73 -9.20 14.07 -4.34
C PRO A 73 -10.44 13.46 -4.99
N THR A 74 -10.73 12.21 -4.63
CA THR A 74 -11.94 11.52 -5.11
C THR A 74 -13.19 12.21 -4.55
N PRO A 75 -14.13 12.68 -5.39
CA PRO A 75 -15.40 13.24 -4.93
C PRO A 75 -16.23 12.20 -4.17
N GLU A 76 -16.97 12.61 -3.13
CA GLU A 76 -17.69 11.69 -2.21
C GLU A 76 -18.63 10.69 -2.92
N GLN A 77 -19.24 11.10 -4.04
CA GLN A 77 -20.20 10.27 -4.79
C GLN A 77 -19.56 9.48 -5.94
N HIS A 78 -18.23 9.47 -6.04
CA HIS A 78 -17.51 8.85 -7.13
C HIS A 78 -16.46 7.86 -6.62
N SER A 79 -16.12 6.89 -7.46
CA SER A 79 -14.92 6.08 -7.33
C SER A 79 -13.98 6.51 -8.46
N CYS A 80 -12.81 7.04 -8.09
CA CYS A 80 -11.79 7.42 -9.05
C CYS A 80 -10.67 6.38 -9.07
N GLY A 81 -10.15 6.14 -10.27
CA GLY A 81 -9.02 5.24 -10.50
C GLY A 81 -7.97 5.92 -11.36
N VAL A 82 -6.72 5.64 -11.03
CA VAL A 82 -5.56 6.07 -11.82
C VAL A 82 -5.07 4.90 -12.65
N ARG A 83 -4.83 5.15 -13.94
CA ARG A 83 -4.29 4.17 -14.87
C ARG A 83 -3.21 4.76 -15.75
N LEU A 84 -2.01 4.26 -15.60
CA LEU A 84 -0.89 4.41 -16.51
C LEU A 84 -0.91 3.36 -17.65
N THR A 85 -1.22 3.78 -18.87
CA THR A 85 -1.30 2.91 -20.05
C THR A 85 -0.17 3.22 -21.03
N SER A 86 0.44 2.21 -21.65
CA SER A 86 1.40 2.40 -22.74
C SER A 86 0.97 1.56 -23.96
N PRO A 87 1.17 2.06 -25.21
CA PRO A 87 0.74 1.37 -26.43
C PRO A 87 1.27 -0.06 -26.56
N ASP A 88 2.49 -0.29 -26.08
CA ASP A 88 3.23 -1.54 -26.27
C ASP A 88 3.14 -2.49 -25.08
N ALA A 89 2.33 -2.15 -24.08
CA ALA A 89 2.52 -2.67 -22.75
C ALA A 89 1.29 -3.41 -22.21
N SER A 90 1.40 -4.74 -22.11
CA SER A 90 0.36 -5.63 -21.59
C SER A 90 0.23 -5.63 -20.06
N TRP A 91 0.80 -4.65 -19.35
CA TRP A 91 0.85 -4.67 -17.90
C TRP A 91 -0.40 -4.06 -17.28
N ALA A 92 -1.05 -4.85 -16.42
CA ALA A 92 -2.03 -4.34 -15.48
C ALA A 92 -1.29 -3.68 -14.31
N ILE A 93 -1.77 -2.50 -13.92
CA ILE A 93 -1.12 -1.57 -12.99
C ILE A 93 -1.47 -1.95 -11.56
N ALA A 94 -0.49 -2.21 -10.70
CA ALA A 94 -0.72 -2.45 -9.27
C ALA A 94 -0.71 -1.15 -8.47
N ALA A 95 0.34 -0.36 -8.66
CA ALA A 95 0.61 0.92 -8.03
C ALA A 95 1.70 1.61 -8.86
N ALA A 96 1.52 2.88 -9.22
CA ALA A 96 2.54 3.65 -9.92
C ALA A 96 3.17 4.66 -8.95
N TYR A 97 4.43 5.03 -9.20
CA TYR A 97 5.11 6.06 -8.43
C TYR A 97 5.86 7.03 -9.34
N ALA A 98 5.74 8.33 -9.09
CA ALA A 98 6.62 9.33 -9.66
C ALA A 98 7.95 9.35 -8.89
N MET A 99 9.05 9.36 -9.62
CA MET A 99 10.39 9.55 -9.07
C MET A 99 10.77 11.02 -9.17
N VAL A 100 11.08 11.62 -8.03
CA VAL A 100 11.47 13.02 -7.93
C VAL A 100 12.88 13.10 -7.39
N ARG A 101 13.76 13.83 -8.06
CA ARG A 101 15.12 14.11 -7.59
C ARG A 101 15.31 15.61 -7.57
N ASN A 102 15.75 16.15 -6.44
CA ASN A 102 15.99 17.59 -6.26
C ASN A 102 14.77 18.47 -6.67
N GLY A 103 13.55 17.97 -6.46
CA GLY A 103 12.31 18.68 -6.79
C GLY A 103 11.82 18.52 -8.24
N GLU A 104 12.53 17.79 -9.09
CA GLU A 104 12.14 17.53 -10.49
C GLU A 104 11.71 16.07 -10.69
N VAL A 105 10.65 15.85 -11.48
CA VAL A 105 10.18 14.51 -11.84
C VAL A 105 11.13 13.91 -12.87
N ILE A 106 12.00 13.00 -12.46
CA ILE A 106 13.00 12.38 -13.34
C ILE A 106 12.47 11.15 -14.09
N GLY A 107 11.36 10.57 -13.63
CA GLY A 107 10.73 9.42 -14.27
C GLY A 107 9.62 8.83 -13.42
N TRP A 108 9.14 7.66 -13.84
CA TRP A 108 8.04 6.97 -13.18
C TRP A 108 8.35 5.47 -13.12
N ILE A 109 7.89 4.82 -12.07
CA ILE A 109 7.99 3.37 -11.91
C ILE A 109 6.61 2.76 -11.74
N ASN A 110 6.44 1.57 -12.33
CA ASN A 110 5.31 0.70 -12.09
C ASN A 110 5.85 -0.67 -11.66
N PRO A 111 5.95 -0.93 -10.35
CA PRO A 111 6.17 -2.27 -9.84
C PRO A 111 5.28 -3.31 -10.54
N PRO A 112 5.82 -4.45 -10.98
CA PRO A 112 5.05 -5.44 -11.69
C PRO A 112 3.90 -5.94 -10.81
N ARG A 113 2.71 -6.08 -11.41
CA ARG A 113 1.68 -6.91 -10.80
C ARG A 113 2.23 -8.32 -10.72
N ILE A 114 2.26 -8.88 -9.52
CA ILE A 114 2.46 -10.32 -9.45
C ILE A 114 1.13 -10.94 -9.86
N HIS A 115 1.16 -11.64 -10.98
CA HIS A 115 0.06 -12.50 -11.34
C HIS A 115 -0.03 -13.59 -10.28
N ASP A 116 -1.20 -13.71 -9.64
CA ASP A 116 -1.54 -14.92 -8.94
C ASP A 116 -1.30 -16.07 -9.92
N ARG A 117 -0.51 -17.06 -9.51
CA ARG A 117 -0.32 -18.30 -10.24
C ARG A 117 -1.71 -18.75 -10.73
N VAL A 118 -1.86 -19.15 -11.98
CA VAL A 118 -3.15 -19.71 -12.40
C VAL A 118 -3.20 -21.14 -11.87
N ARG A 119 -4.25 -21.48 -11.10
CA ARG A 119 -4.44 -22.84 -10.59
C ARG A 119 -4.47 -23.82 -11.77
N GLY A 120 -3.60 -24.82 -11.73
CA GLY A 120 -3.52 -25.83 -12.78
C GLY A 120 -4.78 -26.73 -12.79
N PRO A 121 -5.15 -27.32 -13.94
CA PRO A 121 -6.21 -28.32 -13.99
C PRO A 121 -5.91 -29.48 -13.03
N GLY A 122 -6.80 -29.78 -12.09
CA GLY A 122 -6.64 -30.87 -11.12
C GLY A 122 -5.71 -30.57 -9.93
N GLU A 123 -5.10 -29.37 -9.87
CA GLU A 123 -4.29 -28.97 -8.72
C GLU A 123 -5.15 -28.82 -7.46
N ASP A 124 -4.75 -29.41 -6.33
CA ASP A 124 -5.46 -29.24 -5.06
C ASP A 124 -5.47 -27.76 -4.63
N ARG A 125 -6.58 -27.27 -4.06
CA ARG A 125 -6.72 -25.87 -3.65
C ARG A 125 -5.70 -25.49 -2.57
N SER A 126 -5.38 -26.40 -1.66
CA SER A 126 -4.42 -26.16 -0.58
C SER A 126 -2.98 -26.24 -1.07
N ALA A 127 -2.70 -27.07 -2.08
CA ALA A 127 -1.44 -27.08 -2.80
C ALA A 127 -1.24 -25.79 -3.61
N TYR A 128 -2.26 -25.36 -4.35
CA TYR A 128 -2.27 -24.09 -5.09
C TYR A 128 -2.04 -22.88 -4.17
N ILE A 129 -2.83 -22.75 -3.10
CA ILE A 129 -2.67 -21.65 -2.12
C ILE A 129 -1.28 -21.67 -1.51
N ARG A 130 -0.76 -22.85 -1.12
CA ARG A 130 0.62 -22.95 -0.61
C ARG A 130 1.64 -22.56 -1.67
N ALA A 131 1.49 -22.99 -2.92
CA ALA A 131 2.41 -22.66 -3.99
C ALA A 131 2.43 -21.15 -4.26
N THR A 132 1.27 -20.51 -4.41
CA THR A 132 1.17 -19.05 -4.64
C THR A 132 1.75 -18.24 -3.47
N ILE A 133 1.62 -18.74 -2.24
CA ILE A 133 2.10 -18.06 -1.04
C ILE A 133 3.61 -18.31 -0.79
N VAL A 134 4.11 -19.51 -1.11
CA VAL A 134 5.48 -19.97 -0.84
C VAL A 134 6.44 -19.63 -1.98
N GLU A 135 5.99 -19.66 -3.24
CA GLU A 135 6.76 -19.19 -4.40
C GLU A 135 6.84 -17.67 -4.29
N GLY A 136 7.87 -17.23 -3.58
CA GLY A 136 8.11 -15.87 -3.17
C GLY A 136 8.10 -14.97 -4.37
N HIS A 137 7.08 -14.13 -4.40
CA HIS A 137 7.02 -12.99 -5.29
C HIS A 137 8.33 -12.18 -5.19
N ASP A 138 9.03 -12.02 -6.31
CA ASP A 138 10.30 -11.30 -6.40
C ASP A 138 10.25 -9.99 -5.60
N PRO A 139 11.10 -9.80 -4.58
CA PRO A 139 11.12 -8.56 -3.81
C PRO A 139 11.67 -7.45 -4.70
N VAL A 140 10.75 -6.75 -5.34
CA VAL A 140 10.95 -5.74 -6.40
C VAL A 140 12.12 -4.80 -6.12
N LEU A 141 12.30 -4.41 -4.86
CA LEU A 141 13.28 -3.43 -4.42
C LEU A 141 14.45 -4.02 -3.60
N SER A 142 14.69 -5.33 -3.65
CA SER A 142 15.91 -5.93 -3.07
C SER A 142 16.98 -6.16 -4.14
N VAL A 143 18.25 -6.22 -3.74
CA VAL A 143 19.35 -6.51 -4.67
C VAL A 143 19.25 -7.93 -5.22
N THR A 144 19.00 -8.88 -4.33
CA THR A 144 18.73 -10.28 -4.61
C THR A 144 17.78 -10.83 -3.55
N PRO A 145 17.10 -11.97 -3.81
CA PRO A 145 16.29 -12.65 -2.80
C PRO A 145 17.08 -12.92 -1.53
N GLY A 146 16.43 -12.84 -0.37
CA GLY A 146 17.09 -13.02 0.93
C GLY A 146 17.82 -11.79 1.45
N ARG A 147 18.19 -10.83 0.60
CA ARG A 147 18.78 -9.55 1.02
C ARG A 147 17.72 -8.60 1.57
N LEU A 148 18.16 -7.62 2.35
CA LEU A 148 17.28 -6.56 2.81
C LEU A 148 16.94 -5.61 1.65
N PRO A 149 15.73 -5.01 1.63
CA PRO A 149 15.33 -4.11 0.57
C PRO A 149 16.21 -2.86 0.52
N LEU A 150 16.39 -2.28 -0.67
CA LEU A 150 17.06 -1.00 -0.93
C LEU A 150 18.47 -0.87 -0.33
N SER A 151 19.17 -2.00 -0.13
CA SER A 151 20.55 -2.01 0.37
C SER A 151 21.53 -1.29 -0.56
N ASP A 152 21.19 -1.13 -1.83
CA ASP A 152 21.99 -0.45 -2.84
C ASP A 152 21.36 0.89 -3.29
N ALA A 153 20.51 1.47 -2.45
CA ALA A 153 19.80 2.73 -2.72
C ALA A 153 18.99 2.67 -4.03
N ASP A 154 19.35 3.49 -5.02
CA ASP A 154 18.67 3.60 -6.31
C ASP A 154 19.18 2.61 -7.36
N GLY A 155 20.13 1.73 -7.03
CA GLY A 155 20.66 0.74 -7.98
C GLY A 155 19.61 -0.26 -8.48
N PHE A 156 18.45 -0.39 -7.81
CA PHE A 156 17.31 -1.15 -8.33
C PHE A 156 16.82 -0.62 -9.69
N LEU A 157 16.91 0.69 -9.95
CA LEU A 157 16.50 1.28 -11.23
C LEU A 157 17.31 0.72 -12.40
N ARG A 158 18.61 0.46 -12.19
CA ARG A 158 19.47 -0.14 -13.20
C ARG A 158 19.20 -1.63 -13.41
N ARG A 159 18.79 -2.35 -12.35
CA ARG A 159 18.47 -3.78 -12.41
C ARG A 159 17.08 -4.07 -12.95
N ARG A 160 16.16 -3.11 -12.85
CA ARG A 160 14.74 -3.27 -13.14
C ARG A 160 14.25 -2.29 -14.22
N PRO A 161 14.83 -2.32 -15.43
CA PRO A 161 14.32 -1.52 -16.53
C PRO A 161 12.86 -1.87 -16.87
N ASP A 162 12.40 -3.09 -16.52
CA ASP A 162 11.02 -3.54 -16.65
C ASP A 162 10.03 -2.74 -15.80
N MET A 163 10.49 -2.08 -14.73
CA MET A 163 9.66 -1.21 -13.90
C MET A 163 9.57 0.21 -14.41
N ILE A 164 10.51 0.64 -15.24
CA ILE A 164 10.57 2.01 -15.72
C ILE A 164 9.45 2.21 -16.72
N VAL A 165 8.63 3.21 -16.45
CA VAL A 165 7.52 3.58 -17.32
C VAL A 165 8.11 4.27 -18.56
N PRO A 166 7.74 3.83 -19.78
CA PRO A 166 8.24 4.44 -20.99
C PRO A 166 7.64 5.84 -21.20
N ALA A 167 8.37 6.72 -21.89
CA ALA A 167 7.98 8.13 -22.04
C ALA A 167 6.70 8.35 -22.88
N ASP A 168 6.34 7.38 -23.73
CA ASP A 168 5.11 7.36 -24.52
C ASP A 168 3.89 6.86 -23.73
N ALA A 169 4.09 6.42 -22.48
CA ALA A 169 2.99 6.08 -21.59
C ALA A 169 2.13 7.30 -21.27
N VAL A 170 0.90 7.01 -20.88
CA VAL A 170 -0.14 7.99 -20.63
C VAL A 170 -0.79 7.69 -19.29
N LEU A 171 -0.84 8.71 -18.46
CA LEU A 171 -1.51 8.69 -17.18
C LEU A 171 -2.97 9.12 -17.36
N THR A 172 -3.88 8.23 -17.04
CA THR A 172 -5.34 8.42 -17.12
C THR A 172 -5.92 8.48 -15.72
N HIS A 173 -6.70 9.51 -15.43
CA HIS A 173 -7.50 9.62 -14.22
C HIS A 173 -8.98 9.60 -14.60
N ALA A 174 -9.71 8.59 -14.14
CA ALA A 174 -11.11 8.39 -14.49
C ALA A 174 -11.94 8.22 -13.23
N CYS A 175 -13.05 8.95 -13.15
CA CYS A 175 -14.01 8.86 -12.05
C CYS A 175 -15.34 8.36 -12.58
N GLN A 176 -15.93 7.40 -11.88
CA GLN A 176 -17.27 6.91 -12.15
C GLN A 176 -18.15 7.13 -10.92
N PRO A 177 -19.44 7.47 -11.09
CA PRO A 177 -20.36 7.52 -9.96
C PRO A 177 -20.33 6.20 -9.18
N LEU A 178 -20.34 6.29 -7.86
CA LEU A 178 -20.53 5.11 -7.02
C LEU A 178 -21.88 4.47 -7.40
N PRO A 179 -21.94 3.13 -7.53
CA PRO A 179 -23.22 2.48 -7.74
C PRO A 179 -24.14 2.86 -6.57
N PRO A 180 -25.44 3.12 -6.82
CA PRO A 180 -26.37 3.38 -5.74
C PRO A 180 -26.27 2.21 -4.76
N LEU A 181 -26.06 2.54 -3.48
CA LEU A 181 -26.03 1.53 -2.43
C LEU A 181 -27.30 0.68 -2.61
N PRO A 182 -27.19 -0.66 -2.70
CA PRO A 182 -28.37 -1.48 -2.70
C PRO A 182 -29.20 -1.07 -1.49
N PRO A 183 -30.53 -0.92 -1.61
CA PRO A 183 -31.36 -0.57 -0.48
C PRO A 183 -30.99 -1.53 0.63
N LEU A 184 -30.49 -0.99 1.76
CA LEU A 184 -30.24 -1.77 2.96
C LEU A 184 -31.47 -2.65 3.13
N PRO A 185 -31.32 -4.00 3.24
CA PRO A 185 -32.48 -4.86 3.37
C PRO A 185 -33.31 -4.25 4.48
N THR A 186 -34.50 -3.78 4.14
CA THR A 186 -35.44 -3.25 5.12
C THR A 186 -35.58 -4.38 6.11
N ILE A 187 -34.99 -4.20 7.28
CA ILE A 187 -35.17 -5.13 8.39
C ILE A 187 -36.67 -5.10 8.59
N ASN A 188 -37.34 -6.13 8.08
CA ASN A 188 -38.77 -6.31 8.20
C ASN A 188 -39.05 -6.36 9.70
N ARG A 189 -39.33 -5.20 10.31
CA ARG A 189 -39.64 -5.05 11.74
C ARG A 189 -40.89 -5.87 12.14
N GLY A 190 -41.60 -6.49 11.19
CA GLY A 190 -42.73 -7.39 11.41
C GLY A 190 -42.49 -8.88 11.15
N ARG A 191 -41.32 -9.32 10.68
CA ARG A 191 -40.98 -10.76 10.59
C ARG A 191 -39.62 -10.99 11.21
N ARG A 192 -39.62 -11.39 12.50
CA ARG A 192 -38.47 -12.04 13.15
C ARG A 192 -38.11 -13.29 12.34
N ARG A 193 -37.31 -13.14 11.28
CA ARG A 193 -36.38 -14.20 10.91
C ARG A 193 -35.45 -14.33 12.12
N PRO A 194 -35.28 -15.51 12.73
CA PRO A 194 -34.21 -15.66 13.71
C PRO A 194 -32.94 -15.17 13.02
N ALA A 195 -32.18 -14.30 13.69
CA ALA A 195 -30.82 -14.00 13.27
C ALA A 195 -30.20 -15.34 12.95
N SER A 196 -29.94 -15.61 11.67
CA SER A 196 -29.24 -16.83 11.31
C SER A 196 -27.98 -16.76 12.12
N PHE A 197 -27.87 -17.63 13.13
CA PHE A 197 -26.68 -17.76 13.95
C PHE A 197 -25.54 -17.80 12.95
N ASP A 198 -24.71 -16.76 12.94
CA ASP A 198 -23.54 -16.72 12.09
C ASP A 198 -22.62 -17.81 12.64
N ARG A 199 -22.83 -19.04 12.16
CA ARG A 199 -22.09 -20.21 12.64
C ARG A 199 -20.61 -20.02 12.37
N ALA A 200 -20.23 -19.28 11.31
CA ALA A 200 -18.85 -18.94 11.05
C ALA A 200 -18.31 -17.96 12.11
N GLY A 201 -19.05 -16.87 12.41
CA GLY A 201 -18.69 -15.91 13.46
C GLY A 201 -18.69 -16.50 14.89
N LEU A 202 -19.64 -17.39 15.21
CA LEU A 202 -19.71 -18.11 16.49
C LEU A 202 -18.57 -19.11 16.64
N ILE A 203 -18.30 -19.90 15.59
CA ILE A 203 -17.19 -20.87 15.60
C ILE A 203 -15.85 -20.12 15.66
N GLN A 204 -15.67 -19.04 14.90
CA GLN A 204 -14.50 -18.17 15.01
C GLN A 204 -14.37 -17.55 16.42
N GLY A 205 -15.47 -17.08 17.01
CA GLY A 205 -15.50 -16.57 18.39
C GLY A 205 -15.14 -17.63 19.43
N LEU A 206 -15.63 -18.86 19.26
CA LEU A 206 -15.29 -20.01 20.10
C LEU A 206 -13.81 -20.42 19.95
N PHE A 207 -13.24 -20.36 18.75
CA PHE A 207 -11.80 -20.58 18.51
C PHE A 207 -10.92 -19.48 19.10
N LEU A 208 -11.46 -18.28 19.34
CA LEU A 208 -10.75 -17.17 19.97
C LEU A 208 -10.85 -17.19 21.50
N LEU A 209 -11.79 -17.93 22.11
CA LEU A 209 -11.93 -18.02 23.57
C LEU A 209 -10.64 -18.44 24.32
N PRO A 210 -9.83 -19.40 23.85
CA PRO A 210 -8.55 -19.74 24.47
C PRO A 210 -7.54 -18.58 24.46
N PHE A 211 -7.73 -17.61 23.57
CA PHE A 211 -6.89 -16.42 23.43
C PHE A 211 -7.58 -15.15 23.95
N ALA A 212 -8.84 -15.23 24.35
CA ALA A 212 -9.65 -14.08 24.77
C ALA A 212 -9.06 -13.36 25.99
N TRP A 213 -8.33 -14.09 26.83
CA TRP A 213 -7.60 -13.53 27.97
C TRP A 213 -6.34 -12.72 27.56
N GLN A 214 -5.75 -12.99 26.40
CA GLN A 214 -4.61 -12.23 25.86
C GLN A 214 -5.05 -11.02 25.01
N LEU A 215 -6.29 -11.02 24.52
CA LEU A 215 -6.84 -9.94 23.70
C LEU A 215 -6.73 -8.54 24.35
N PRO A 216 -6.95 -8.34 25.66
CA PRO A 216 -6.80 -7.03 26.28
C PRO A 216 -5.38 -6.47 26.16
N ALA A 217 -4.37 -7.32 26.39
CA ALA A 217 -2.96 -6.94 26.28
C ALA A 217 -2.58 -6.65 24.83
N LEU A 218 -2.95 -7.53 23.89
CA LEU A 218 -2.72 -7.31 22.46
C LEU A 218 -3.42 -6.04 21.95
N ASN A 219 -4.62 -5.74 22.43
CA ASN A 219 -5.33 -4.51 22.08
C ASN A 219 -4.75 -3.27 22.76
N ALA A 220 -4.08 -3.40 23.91
CA ALA A 220 -3.33 -2.32 24.52
C ALA A 220 -2.06 -2.01 23.72
N GLU A 221 -1.29 -3.03 23.35
CA GLU A 221 -0.10 -2.89 22.51
C GLU A 221 -0.44 -2.28 21.14
N ARG A 222 -1.53 -2.72 20.50
CA ARG A 222 -2.01 -2.14 19.23
C ARG A 222 -2.35 -0.66 19.36
N ARG A 223 -3.05 -0.28 20.44
CA ARG A 223 -3.41 1.13 20.69
C ARG A 223 -2.19 1.99 20.99
N GLU A 224 -1.23 1.46 21.73
CA GLU A 224 0.06 2.13 21.97
C GLU A 224 0.80 2.32 20.64
N ALA A 225 0.93 1.27 19.82
CA ALA A 225 1.58 1.34 18.51
C ALA A 225 0.90 2.32 17.55
N LEU A 226 -0.44 2.43 17.57
CA LEU A 226 -1.18 3.40 16.76
C LEU A 226 -0.84 4.86 17.05
N VAL A 227 -0.40 5.16 18.27
CA VAL A 227 -0.01 6.51 18.68
C VAL A 227 1.50 6.69 18.60
N ALA A 228 2.26 5.79 19.23
CA ALA A 228 3.71 5.88 19.35
C ALA A 228 4.44 5.61 18.03
N GLY A 229 3.95 4.67 17.21
CA GLY A 229 4.57 4.27 15.95
C GLY A 229 4.65 5.41 14.94
N PRO A 230 3.51 6.02 14.53
CA PRO A 230 3.52 7.15 13.61
C PRO A 230 4.31 8.35 14.16
N ALA A 231 4.20 8.64 15.46
CA ALA A 231 4.97 9.71 16.10
C ALA A 231 6.48 9.43 16.07
N LEU A 232 6.90 8.18 16.27
CA LEU A 232 8.30 7.80 16.18
C LEU A 232 8.82 7.92 14.74
N TYR A 233 8.07 7.40 13.76
CA TYR A 233 8.42 7.50 12.35
C TYR A 233 8.50 8.95 11.87
N GLY A 234 7.54 9.80 12.25
CA GLY A 234 7.50 11.21 11.85
C GLY A 234 8.68 12.06 12.36
N ARG A 235 9.47 11.57 13.32
CA ARG A 235 10.70 12.23 13.79
C ARG A 235 11.94 11.79 13.01
N MET A 236 11.84 10.77 12.17
CA MET A 236 12.99 10.22 11.45
C MET A 236 13.30 11.08 10.24
N GLN A 237 14.59 11.29 9.99
CA GLN A 237 15.06 12.11 8.88
C GLN A 237 16.17 11.38 8.12
N LEU A 238 16.21 11.58 6.81
CA LEU A 238 17.35 11.17 6.00
C LEU A 238 18.63 11.77 6.54
N GLY A 239 19.71 10.98 6.55
CA GLY A 239 21.01 11.40 7.04
C GLY A 239 21.12 11.47 8.57
N GLN A 240 20.03 11.25 9.33
CA GLN A 240 20.08 11.22 10.79
C GLN A 240 21.00 10.10 11.28
N VAL A 241 21.91 10.41 12.21
CA VAL A 241 22.68 9.40 12.92
C VAL A 241 21.87 8.90 14.11
N LEU A 242 21.64 7.59 14.17
CA LEU A 242 20.91 6.95 15.25
C LEU A 242 21.84 6.70 16.44
N PRO A 243 21.49 7.17 17.66
CA PRO A 243 22.29 6.91 18.86
C PRO A 243 22.47 5.40 19.08
N GLY A 244 23.73 4.94 19.13
CA GLY A 244 24.05 3.52 19.26
C GLY A 244 23.73 2.67 18.02
N GLY A 245 23.58 3.30 16.85
CA GLY A 245 23.18 2.65 15.60
C GLY A 245 21.74 2.11 15.64
N GLY A 246 21.35 1.32 14.64
CA GLY A 246 20.02 0.72 14.62
C GLY A 246 19.78 -0.27 15.76
N GLN A 247 20.82 -0.91 16.29
CA GLN A 247 20.71 -1.78 17.46
C GLN A 247 20.40 -1.01 18.75
N GLY A 248 21.08 0.10 19.00
CA GLY A 248 20.80 0.98 20.13
C GLY A 248 19.40 1.58 20.01
N PHE A 249 19.06 2.07 18.82
CA PHE A 249 17.75 2.64 18.54
C PHE A 249 16.60 1.64 18.76
N ALA A 250 16.71 0.41 18.23
CA ALA A 250 15.68 -0.61 18.41
C ALA A 250 15.53 -1.05 19.88
N ARG A 251 16.61 -1.04 20.68
CA ARG A 251 16.52 -1.33 22.12
C ARG A 251 15.86 -0.21 22.91
N ALA A 252 16.07 1.05 22.50
CA ALA A 252 15.55 2.22 23.20
C ALA A 252 14.07 2.50 22.88
N ASN A 253 13.54 1.97 21.78
CA ASN A 253 12.19 2.25 21.31
C ASN A 253 11.36 0.97 21.22
N ARG A 254 10.27 0.88 21.99
CA ARG A 254 9.29 -0.21 21.87
C ARG A 254 8.62 -0.20 20.49
N GLY A 255 8.25 -1.37 20.00
CA GLY A 255 7.62 -1.51 18.68
C GLY A 255 8.58 -1.34 17.50
N VAL A 256 9.89 -1.25 17.74
CA VAL A 256 10.92 -1.21 16.69
C VAL A 256 11.65 -2.54 16.66
N ARG A 257 11.72 -3.13 15.46
CA ARG A 257 12.50 -4.35 15.22
C ARG A 257 13.62 -4.06 14.24
N ARG A 258 14.78 -4.68 14.47
CA ARG A 258 15.98 -4.53 13.66
C ARG A 258 16.25 -5.79 12.85
N TYR A 259 16.68 -5.60 11.61
CA TYR A 259 17.24 -6.64 10.76
C TYR A 259 18.59 -6.17 10.22
N ALA A 260 19.65 -6.93 10.51
CA ALA A 260 20.95 -6.70 9.87
C ALA A 260 21.02 -7.52 8.58
N ASP A 261 21.65 -6.95 7.54
CA ASP A 261 21.97 -7.71 6.34
C ASP A 261 23.18 -8.61 6.62
N ALA A 262 23.05 -9.91 6.35
CA ALA A 262 24.10 -10.88 6.61
C ALA A 262 25.30 -10.73 5.65
N VAL A 263 25.08 -10.16 4.46
CA VAL A 263 26.10 -10.03 3.41
C VAL A 263 26.70 -8.62 3.41
N ASP A 264 25.95 -7.62 3.87
CA ASP A 264 26.42 -6.24 4.05
C ASP A 264 26.24 -5.83 5.53
N PRO A 265 27.20 -6.14 6.41
CA PRO A 265 27.07 -5.88 7.85
C PRO A 265 26.89 -4.40 8.23
N GLY A 266 27.26 -3.48 7.32
CA GLY A 266 27.05 -2.05 7.50
C GLY A 266 25.60 -1.63 7.25
N TYR A 267 24.79 -2.48 6.62
CA TYR A 267 23.41 -2.18 6.27
C TYR A 267 22.39 -2.94 7.12
N GLU A 268 21.36 -2.21 7.57
CA GLU A 268 20.29 -2.75 8.39
C GLU A 268 18.95 -2.07 8.06
N VAL A 269 17.85 -2.76 8.33
CA VAL A 269 16.50 -2.22 8.21
C VAL A 269 15.84 -2.23 9.58
N LEU A 270 15.26 -1.10 9.97
CA LEU A 270 14.40 -0.98 11.13
C LEU A 270 12.94 -0.99 10.67
N ALA A 271 12.12 -1.84 11.30
CA ALA A 271 10.69 -1.87 11.11
C ALA A 271 10.00 -1.27 12.34
N ILE A 272 9.25 -0.19 12.14
CA ILE A 272 8.46 0.47 13.18
C ILE A 272 7.02 0.01 13.05
N ASN A 273 6.48 -0.59 14.11
CA ASN A 273 5.08 -0.95 14.21
C ASN A 273 4.20 0.31 14.26
N LEU A 274 3.30 0.46 13.29
CA LEU A 274 2.34 1.58 13.21
C LEU A 274 0.96 1.23 13.78
N GLY A 275 0.79 0.01 14.30
CA GLY A 275 -0.50 -0.55 14.67
C GLY A 275 -1.34 -0.99 13.45
N ASP A 276 -2.62 -1.28 13.68
CA ASP A 276 -3.60 -1.64 12.65
C ASP A 276 -4.68 -0.55 12.50
N GLU A 277 -5.32 -0.46 11.34
CA GLU A 277 -6.44 0.46 11.14
C GLU A 277 -7.60 0.08 12.08
N PRO A 278 -8.29 1.06 12.71
CA PRO A 278 -9.36 0.79 13.68
C PRO A 278 -10.52 -0.08 13.17
N SER A 279 -10.67 -0.22 11.85
CA SER A 279 -11.73 -0.96 11.19
C SER A 279 -11.42 -2.45 10.99
N ASN A 280 -10.21 -2.94 11.29
CA ASN A 280 -9.79 -4.31 10.93
C ASN A 280 -9.39 -5.19 12.14
N ASN A 281 -10.34 -5.45 13.03
CA ASN A 281 -10.09 -6.17 14.30
C ASN A 281 -9.58 -7.62 14.17
N LEU A 282 -9.71 -8.23 12.98
CA LEU A 282 -9.31 -9.62 12.71
C LEU A 282 -7.99 -9.75 11.93
N SER A 283 -7.45 -8.64 11.43
CA SER A 283 -6.15 -8.62 10.78
C SER A 283 -5.03 -8.79 11.82
N ARG A 284 -4.07 -9.67 11.51
CA ARG A 284 -2.76 -9.74 12.18
C ARG A 284 -1.71 -8.91 11.44
N GLN A 285 -2.11 -8.11 10.47
CA GLN A 285 -1.22 -7.35 9.59
C GLN A 285 -1.09 -5.92 10.13
N ASN A 286 -0.38 -5.76 11.24
CA ASN A 286 0.02 -4.41 11.66
C ASN A 286 0.83 -3.77 10.52
N ARG A 287 0.52 -2.52 10.18
CA ARG A 287 1.33 -1.78 9.21
C ARG A 287 2.70 -1.51 9.81
N ALA A 288 3.73 -1.54 8.98
CA ALA A 288 5.08 -1.24 9.39
C ALA A 288 5.68 -0.17 8.47
N ALA A 289 6.14 0.93 9.06
CA ALA A 289 7.07 1.81 8.37
C ALA A 289 8.46 1.16 8.41
N LEU A 290 9.24 1.35 7.34
CA LEU A 290 10.58 0.81 7.25
C LEU A 290 11.60 1.92 7.09
N ILE A 291 12.77 1.72 7.68
CA ILE A 291 13.89 2.65 7.65
C ILE A 291 15.13 1.85 7.28
N GLY A 292 15.81 2.26 6.21
CA GLY A 292 17.13 1.77 5.89
C GLY A 292 18.18 2.56 6.64
N VAL A 293 19.12 1.86 7.24
CA VAL A 293 20.22 2.44 8.01
C VAL A 293 21.52 1.85 7.49
N ARG A 294 22.51 2.71 7.21
CA ARG A 294 23.88 2.32 6.87
C ARG A 294 24.85 2.95 7.85
N ASP A 295 25.67 2.14 8.50
CA ASP A 295 26.67 2.56 9.48
C ASP A 295 26.06 3.48 10.57
N GLY A 296 24.85 3.14 11.02
CA GLY A 296 24.09 3.90 12.01
C GLY A 296 23.42 5.17 11.48
N ARG A 297 23.51 5.48 10.18
CA ARG A 297 22.86 6.63 9.54
C ARG A 297 21.63 6.22 8.73
N VAL A 298 20.53 6.95 8.86
CA VAL A 298 19.33 6.75 8.04
C VAL A 298 19.63 7.07 6.57
N VAL A 299 19.44 6.11 5.68
CA VAL A 299 19.69 6.24 4.23
C VAL A 299 18.42 6.16 3.39
N TRP A 300 17.33 5.61 3.92
CA TRP A 300 16.00 5.77 3.34
C TRP A 300 14.88 5.57 4.35
N LEU A 301 13.70 6.08 4.03
CA LEU A 301 12.47 6.03 4.80
C LEU A 301 11.34 5.55 3.88
N ALA A 302 10.47 4.67 4.38
CA ALA A 302 9.26 4.26 3.69
C ALA A 302 8.09 4.20 4.68
N ASP A 303 6.99 4.86 4.34
CA ASP A 303 5.78 4.81 5.16
C ASP A 303 5.12 3.42 5.11
N GLY A 304 4.12 3.18 5.95
CA GLY A 304 3.45 1.87 6.01
C GLY A 304 2.71 1.46 4.72
N LYS A 305 2.16 2.42 3.96
CA LYS A 305 1.46 2.17 2.70
C LYS A 305 2.46 1.86 1.59
N ALA A 306 3.55 2.61 1.52
CA ALA A 306 4.65 2.40 0.58
C ALA A 306 5.36 1.08 0.86
N ALA A 307 5.67 0.78 2.12
CA ALA A 307 6.36 -0.45 2.50
C ALA A 307 5.54 -1.70 2.14
N ALA A 308 4.21 -1.61 2.22
CA ALA A 308 3.30 -2.66 1.73
C ALA A 308 3.19 -2.66 0.19
N GLY A 309 2.87 -1.53 -0.42
CA GLY A 309 2.63 -1.39 -1.87
C GLY A 309 3.85 -1.71 -2.74
N LEU A 310 5.05 -1.33 -2.28
CA LEU A 310 6.33 -1.67 -2.89
C LEU A 310 6.92 -2.98 -2.37
N ARG A 311 6.19 -3.68 -1.51
CA ARG A 311 6.53 -5.02 -0.98
C ARG A 311 7.86 -5.09 -0.24
N LEU A 312 8.28 -3.97 0.35
CA LEU A 312 9.47 -3.88 1.19
C LEU A 312 9.35 -4.78 2.42
N VAL A 313 8.15 -4.87 3.02
CA VAL A 313 7.89 -5.76 4.17
C VAL A 313 7.98 -7.24 3.79
N SER A 314 7.54 -7.61 2.58
CA SER A 314 7.65 -8.98 2.08
C SER A 314 9.11 -9.38 1.86
N ALA A 315 9.97 -8.45 1.44
CA ALA A 315 11.40 -8.71 1.27
C ALA A 315 12.08 -9.15 2.59
N LEU A 316 11.55 -8.75 3.75
CA LEU A 316 12.04 -9.22 5.05
C LEU A 316 11.78 -10.72 5.27
N CYS A 317 10.77 -11.28 4.61
CA CYS A 317 10.27 -12.65 4.81
C CYS A 317 10.59 -13.62 3.68
N ILE A 318 11.38 -13.18 2.70
CA ILE A 318 11.85 -13.99 1.60
C ILE A 318 13.30 -14.38 1.87
N ASN A 319 13.63 -15.66 1.71
CA ASN A 319 15.00 -16.16 1.83
C ASN A 319 15.77 -16.12 0.49
N ALA A 320 17.02 -16.59 0.49
CA ALA A 320 17.88 -16.60 -0.70
C ALA A 320 17.31 -17.45 -1.85
N GLU A 321 16.52 -18.48 -1.54
CA GLU A 321 15.88 -19.37 -2.50
C GLU A 321 14.53 -18.84 -3.03
N ARG A 322 14.19 -17.56 -2.79
CA ARG A 322 12.90 -16.95 -3.16
C ARG A 322 11.71 -17.64 -2.51
N ARG A 323 11.86 -18.17 -1.30
CA ARG A 323 10.76 -18.78 -0.56
C ARG A 323 10.30 -17.86 0.55
N SER A 324 8.98 -17.73 0.68
CA SER A 324 8.35 -17.18 1.88
C SER A 324 8.57 -18.15 3.03
N VAL A 325 9.24 -17.71 4.08
CA VAL A 325 9.55 -18.52 5.27
C VAL A 325 9.60 -17.63 6.51
N ALA A 326 9.39 -18.19 7.70
CA ALA A 326 9.67 -17.51 8.97
C ALA A 326 11.19 -17.34 9.23
N TYR A 327 11.95 -16.91 8.22
CA TYR A 327 13.41 -16.76 8.24
C TYR A 327 13.88 -15.62 9.15
N ARG A 328 13.06 -14.58 9.30
CA ARG A 328 13.29 -13.47 10.24
C ARG A 328 12.14 -13.36 11.22
N SER A 329 12.42 -12.89 12.43
CA SER A 329 11.38 -12.69 13.45
C SER A 329 10.29 -11.74 12.94
N GLY A 330 9.02 -12.08 13.13
CA GLY A 330 7.88 -11.33 12.59
C GLY A 330 7.40 -11.80 11.22
N CYS A 331 8.14 -12.68 10.56
CA CYS A 331 7.70 -13.32 9.34
C CYS A 331 6.92 -14.59 9.66
N THR A 332 5.90 -14.83 8.86
CA THR A 332 5.17 -16.10 8.82
C THR A 332 5.76 -16.99 7.73
N ASP A 333 5.48 -18.29 7.78
CA ASP A 333 5.81 -19.24 6.69
C ASP A 333 5.07 -18.92 5.38
N PHE A 334 4.17 -17.94 5.42
CA PHE A 334 3.38 -17.46 4.31
C PHE A 334 3.86 -16.09 3.78
N GLY A 335 5.00 -15.59 4.25
CA GLY A 335 5.59 -14.35 3.73
C GLY A 335 4.88 -13.08 4.17
N PHE A 336 3.86 -13.20 5.03
CA PHE A 336 3.27 -12.06 5.72
C PHE A 336 4.19 -11.60 6.84
N TYR A 337 4.34 -10.28 6.93
CA TYR A 337 5.09 -9.61 7.97
C TYR A 337 4.15 -9.07 9.05
N SER A 338 4.49 -9.30 10.31
CA SER A 338 3.89 -8.69 11.48
C SER A 338 5.00 -8.14 12.39
N PRO A 339 5.15 -6.80 12.48
CA PRO A 339 6.14 -6.15 13.35
C PRO A 339 5.92 -6.44 14.83
#